data_AF-A0A357MNA6-F1
#
_entry.id   AF-A0A357MNA6-F1
#
_cell.length_a   1.000
_cell.length_b   1.000
_cell.length_c   1.000
_cell.angle_alpha   90.00
_cell.angle_beta   90.00
_cell.angle_gamma   90.00
#
_symmetry.space_group_name_H-M   'P 1'
#
loop_
_entity.id
_entity.type
_entity.pdbx_description
1 polymer ?
#
loop_
_entity_poly.entity_id
_entity_poly.type
_entity_poly.pdbx_seq_one_letter_code
_entity_poly.pdbx_strand_id
1 'polypeptide(L)'
;MFDLSPDPRVFALPPGADFPAELIAGLEARLAGQPPEALARVHLIVNTRRMARRIRDLYDAGPPRLLPRISLLTDLGDSWALGALPSAAPPLRRRLQLAQLVARLIEAQPDLAARASTYDLADSLAELIDEMQGEGVSHEALLDLDVSDLSGHWARAQQFFTIIEDFLADPDTLDAQARQRRVVERLIADWERVPPEGPVILAGSTGSRGTTLMLMQAVARLPQGALVLPGFDFDLPGEVWDGLDRALTGE
;
A
#
# COMPACT_ATOMS: atom_id res chain seq x y z
N MET A 1 -10.20 21.88 -11.57
CA MET A 1 -9.62 20.83 -12.45
C MET A 1 -10.69 19.83 -12.84
N PHE A 2 -11.45 19.33 -11.86
CA PHE A 2 -12.57 18.42 -12.12
C PHE A 2 -13.89 19.06 -11.69
N ASP A 3 -14.97 18.82 -12.44
CA ASP A 3 -16.33 19.26 -12.04
C ASP A 3 -16.85 18.41 -10.88
N LEU A 4 -17.68 18.95 -9.99
CA LEU A 4 -18.24 18.17 -8.89
C LEU A 4 -19.05 16.98 -9.43
N SER A 5 -18.73 15.78 -8.95
CA SER A 5 -19.36 14.52 -9.37
C SER A 5 -19.53 13.61 -8.16
N PRO A 6 -20.65 12.86 -8.05
CA PRO A 6 -20.78 11.81 -7.06
C PRO A 6 -19.93 10.57 -7.40
N ASP A 7 -19.55 10.40 -8.67
CA ASP A 7 -18.84 9.21 -9.14
C ASP A 7 -17.31 9.31 -8.95
N PRO A 8 -16.66 8.21 -8.54
CA PRO A 8 -15.20 8.11 -8.50
C PRO A 8 -14.54 8.45 -9.84
N ARG A 9 -13.50 9.29 -9.81
CA ARG A 9 -12.71 9.60 -11.00
C ARG A 9 -11.57 8.61 -11.16
N VAL A 10 -11.78 7.62 -12.00
CA VAL A 10 -10.77 6.62 -12.35
C VAL A 10 -10.44 6.77 -13.83
N PHE A 11 -9.20 7.14 -14.12
CA PHE A 11 -8.63 7.18 -15.45
C PHE A 11 -7.61 6.04 -15.58
N ALA A 12 -7.21 5.74 -16.81
CA ALA A 12 -6.15 4.77 -17.04
C ALA A 12 -5.37 5.09 -18.32
N LEU A 13 -4.19 4.50 -18.43
CA LEU A 13 -3.38 4.51 -19.65
C LEU A 13 -3.19 3.08 -20.15
N PRO A 14 -3.18 2.86 -21.48
CA PRO A 14 -3.09 1.54 -22.05
C PRO A 14 -1.70 0.91 -21.84
N PRO A 15 -1.58 -0.43 -21.97
CA PRO A 15 -0.28 -1.09 -22.03
C PRO A 15 0.63 -0.47 -23.10
N GLY A 16 1.91 -0.30 -22.77
CA GLY A 16 2.92 0.23 -23.69
C GLY A 16 2.98 1.76 -23.82
N ALA A 17 2.05 2.52 -23.21
CA ALA A 17 2.15 3.98 -23.16
C ALA A 17 3.38 4.46 -22.38
N ASP A 18 3.98 5.59 -22.78
CA ASP A 18 4.94 6.32 -21.93
C ASP A 18 4.17 6.99 -20.78
N PHE A 19 3.86 6.19 -19.76
CA PHE A 19 2.97 6.56 -18.67
C PHE A 19 3.27 7.93 -18.05
N PRO A 20 4.52 8.26 -17.63
CA PRO A 20 4.81 9.58 -17.09
C PRO A 20 4.61 10.72 -18.10
N ALA A 21 4.91 10.53 -19.39
CA ALA A 21 4.71 11.56 -20.39
C ALA A 21 3.23 11.83 -20.65
N GLU A 22 2.43 10.76 -20.83
CA GLU A 22 0.99 10.86 -21.04
C GLU A 22 0.25 11.40 -19.81
N LEU A 23 0.70 11.04 -18.61
CA LEU A 23 0.18 11.59 -17.36
C LEU A 23 0.39 13.12 -17.30
N ILE A 24 1.59 13.60 -17.65
CA ILE A 24 1.88 15.04 -17.71
C ILE A 24 1.01 15.71 -18.79
N ALA A 25 0.94 15.14 -19.98
CA ALA A 25 0.12 15.69 -21.07
C ALA A 25 -1.36 15.82 -20.66
N GLY A 26 -1.92 14.78 -20.03
CA GLY A 26 -3.29 14.78 -19.52
C GLY A 26 -3.52 15.77 -18.38
N LEU A 27 -2.50 16.01 -17.55
CA LEU A 27 -2.53 17.00 -16.47
C LEU A 27 -2.49 18.44 -17.03
N GLU A 28 -1.59 18.71 -17.97
CA GLU A 28 -1.43 20.00 -18.62
C GLU A 28 -2.68 20.39 -19.41
N ALA A 29 -3.26 19.44 -20.16
CA ALA A 29 -4.49 19.66 -20.90
C ALA A 29 -5.65 20.10 -19.99
N ARG A 30 -5.77 19.50 -18.80
CA ARG A 30 -6.80 19.86 -17.81
C ARG A 30 -6.55 21.20 -17.11
N LEU A 31 -5.32 21.68 -17.12
CA LEU A 31 -4.92 22.96 -16.56
C LEU A 31 -4.75 24.05 -17.62
N ALA A 32 -5.08 23.77 -18.89
CA ALA A 32 -5.01 24.76 -19.94
C ALA A 32 -5.86 25.99 -19.60
N GLY A 33 -5.25 27.19 -19.72
CA GLY A 33 -5.90 28.46 -19.37
C GLY A 33 -5.99 28.78 -17.88
N GLN A 34 -5.51 27.90 -16.99
CA GLN A 34 -5.40 28.17 -15.55
C GLN A 34 -4.11 28.94 -15.24
N PRO A 35 -4.06 29.70 -14.13
CA PRO A 35 -2.85 30.41 -13.75
C PRO A 35 -1.73 29.43 -13.32
N PRO A 36 -0.44 29.79 -13.44
CA PRO A 36 0.69 28.87 -13.23
C PRO A 36 0.69 28.18 -11.86
N GLU A 37 0.23 28.87 -10.81
CA GLU A 37 0.13 28.31 -9.46
C GLU A 37 -0.94 27.22 -9.31
N ALA A 38 -1.86 27.07 -10.28
CA ALA A 38 -2.80 25.97 -10.30
C ALA A 38 -2.10 24.60 -10.41
N LEU A 39 -0.99 24.53 -11.17
CA LEU A 39 -0.18 23.32 -11.25
C LEU A 39 0.52 23.03 -9.92
N ALA A 40 0.98 24.06 -9.21
CA ALA A 40 1.60 23.92 -7.88
C ALA A 40 0.64 23.39 -6.80
N ARG A 41 -0.67 23.62 -6.97
CA ARG A 41 -1.71 23.12 -6.06
C ARG A 41 -2.05 21.64 -6.27
N VAL A 42 -1.58 21.01 -7.35
CA VAL A 42 -1.79 19.59 -7.59
C VAL A 42 -0.86 18.76 -6.70
N HIS A 43 -1.44 17.88 -5.90
CA HIS A 43 -0.72 16.84 -5.17
C HIS A 43 -0.72 15.55 -6.00
N LEU A 44 0.44 15.22 -6.58
CA LEU A 44 0.63 14.03 -7.40
C LEU A 44 1.35 12.94 -6.60
N ILE A 45 0.60 11.93 -6.17
CA ILE A 45 1.11 10.74 -5.48
C ILE A 45 1.46 9.68 -6.52
N VAL A 46 2.71 9.24 -6.55
CA VAL A 46 3.19 8.23 -7.51
C VAL A 46 3.75 6.99 -6.84
N ASN A 47 3.68 5.86 -7.54
CA ASN A 47 4.01 4.55 -7.00
C ASN A 47 5.51 4.32 -6.73
N THR A 48 6.41 4.97 -7.48
CA THR A 48 7.86 4.67 -7.42
C THR A 48 8.75 5.90 -7.55
N ARG A 49 9.94 5.83 -6.94
CA ARG A 49 11.01 6.84 -7.10
C ARG A 49 11.41 7.03 -8.55
N ARG A 50 11.40 5.96 -9.36
CA ARG A 50 11.70 6.01 -10.79
C ARG A 50 10.65 6.85 -11.52
N MET A 51 9.36 6.65 -11.24
CA MET A 51 8.28 7.46 -11.82
C MET A 51 8.43 8.93 -11.44
N ALA A 52 8.65 9.23 -10.15
CA ALA A 52 8.84 10.60 -9.67
C ALA A 52 10.01 11.32 -10.39
N ARG A 53 11.17 10.65 -10.51
CA ARG A 53 12.33 11.18 -11.25
C ARG A 53 12.00 11.41 -12.72
N ARG A 54 11.35 10.45 -13.38
CA ARG A 54 11.00 10.58 -14.80
C ARG A 54 10.04 11.74 -15.05
N ILE A 55 9.05 11.95 -14.18
CA ILE A 55 8.15 13.11 -14.23
C ILE A 55 8.95 14.41 -14.08
N ARG A 56 9.91 14.44 -13.15
CA ARG A 56 10.77 15.60 -12.94
C ARG A 56 11.63 15.91 -14.18
N ASP A 57 12.29 14.91 -14.75
CA ASP A 57 13.11 15.06 -15.96
C ASP A 57 12.30 15.62 -17.13
N LEU A 58 11.05 15.14 -17.31
CA LEU A 58 10.16 15.62 -18.36
C LEU A 58 9.76 17.09 -18.17
N TYR A 59 9.48 17.51 -16.93
CA TYR A 59 9.22 18.91 -16.65
C TYR A 59 10.46 19.79 -16.82
N ASP A 60 11.64 19.32 -16.41
CA ASP A 60 12.90 20.06 -16.52
C ASP A 60 13.37 20.23 -17.97
N ALA A 61 12.95 19.34 -18.88
CA ALA A 61 13.18 19.49 -20.32
C ALA A 61 12.25 20.53 -20.97
N GLY A 62 11.17 20.93 -20.30
CA GLY A 62 10.23 21.95 -20.77
C GLY A 62 10.61 23.37 -20.34
N PRO A 63 9.82 24.39 -20.71
CA PRO A 63 10.02 25.75 -20.24
C PRO A 63 9.85 25.85 -18.70
N PRO A 64 10.56 26.80 -18.05
CA PRO A 64 10.48 27.03 -16.61
C PRO A 64 9.05 27.24 -16.12
N ARG A 65 8.67 26.54 -15.06
CA ARG A 65 7.32 26.57 -14.50
C ARG A 65 7.30 26.07 -13.05
N LEU A 66 6.19 26.34 -12.36
CA LEU A 66 5.89 25.68 -11.10
C LEU A 66 5.55 24.21 -11.35
N LEU A 67 5.80 23.36 -10.35
CA LEU A 67 5.57 21.92 -10.45
C LEU A 67 4.50 21.46 -9.48
N PRO A 68 3.80 20.37 -9.80
CA PRO A 68 2.95 19.72 -8.82
C PRO A 68 3.78 19.28 -7.61
N ARG A 69 3.13 19.19 -6.45
CA ARG A 69 3.71 18.54 -5.28
C ARG A 69 3.76 17.04 -5.55
N ILE A 70 4.93 16.54 -5.93
CA ILE A 70 5.15 15.11 -6.19
C ILE A 70 5.45 14.42 -4.85
N SER A 71 4.74 13.34 -4.55
CA SER A 71 4.96 12.51 -3.35
C SER A 71 5.00 11.05 -3.74
N LEU A 72 5.69 10.24 -2.95
CA LEU A 72 5.70 8.80 -3.14
C LEU A 72 4.66 8.17 -2.24
N LEU A 73 4.05 7.09 -2.73
CA LEU A 73 3.13 6.27 -1.94
C LEU A 73 3.76 5.85 -0.61
N THR A 74 5.05 5.49 -0.63
CA THR A 74 5.82 5.04 0.54
C THR A 74 6.27 6.17 1.47
N ASP A 75 6.24 7.42 1.01
CA ASP A 75 6.86 8.55 1.72
C ASP A 75 5.78 9.54 2.22
N LEU A 76 4.52 9.11 2.28
CA LEU A 76 3.41 9.94 2.77
C LEU A 76 3.56 10.33 4.25
N GLY A 77 4.32 9.54 5.01
CA GLY A 77 4.57 9.77 6.44
C GLY A 77 5.62 10.84 6.74
N ASP A 78 6.27 11.41 5.73
CA ASP A 78 7.36 12.37 5.90
C ASP A 78 6.87 13.83 6.08
N SER A 79 5.56 14.05 6.10
CA SER A 79 5.00 15.37 6.45
C SER A 79 5.10 15.62 7.95
N TRP A 80 5.37 16.87 8.34
CA TRP A 80 5.49 17.28 9.75
C TRP A 80 4.27 16.91 10.61
N ALA A 81 3.07 16.85 10.00
CA ALA A 81 1.82 16.50 10.67
C ALA A 81 1.69 14.99 10.97
N LEU A 82 2.41 14.15 10.22
CA LEU A 82 2.36 12.67 10.34
C LEU A 82 3.60 12.10 11.07
N GLY A 83 4.58 12.95 11.41
CA GLY A 83 5.82 12.59 12.11
C GLY A 83 5.65 12.19 13.59
N ALA A 84 4.43 12.27 14.14
CA ALA A 84 4.13 11.86 15.52
C ALA A 84 4.01 10.34 15.70
N LEU A 85 4.00 9.56 14.62
CA LEU A 85 3.94 8.10 14.68
C LEU A 85 5.31 7.51 15.07
N PRO A 86 5.36 6.48 15.94
CA PRO A 86 6.59 5.77 16.26
C PRO A 86 7.35 5.33 15.00
N SER A 87 8.68 5.36 15.07
CA SER A 87 9.51 4.80 14.01
C SER A 87 9.30 3.30 13.91
N ALA A 88 9.36 2.76 12.70
CA ALA A 88 9.37 1.31 12.52
C ALA A 88 10.57 0.68 13.25
N ALA A 89 10.33 -0.45 13.90
CA ALA A 89 11.35 -1.26 14.54
C ALA A 89 12.38 -1.74 13.51
N PRO A 90 13.68 -1.75 13.85
CA PRO A 90 14.70 -2.29 12.95
C PRO A 90 14.41 -3.76 12.59
N PRO A 91 14.49 -4.17 11.30
CA PRO A 91 14.15 -5.53 10.89
C PRO A 91 14.93 -6.62 11.64
N LEU A 92 16.22 -6.40 11.88
CA LEU A 92 17.07 -7.33 12.63
C LEU A 92 16.60 -7.47 14.08
N ARG A 93 16.14 -6.39 14.72
CA ARG A 93 15.62 -6.44 16.10
C ARG A 93 14.37 -7.32 16.16
N ARG A 94 13.41 -7.09 15.25
CA ARG A 94 12.19 -7.91 15.15
C ARG A 94 12.51 -9.39 14.95
N ARG A 95 13.40 -9.70 14.00
CA ARG A 95 13.83 -11.09 13.74
C ARG A 95 14.45 -11.76 14.96
N LEU A 96 15.31 -11.05 15.70
CA LEU A 96 15.91 -11.60 16.93
C LEU A 96 14.90 -11.77 18.07
N GLN A 97 13.92 -10.88 18.19
CA GLN A 97 12.83 -11.02 19.16
C GLN A 97 11.96 -12.24 18.82
N LEU A 98 11.57 -12.39 17.55
CA LEU A 98 10.82 -13.55 17.06
C LEU A 98 11.61 -14.86 17.25
N ALA A 99 12.91 -14.87 16.98
CA ALA A 99 13.76 -16.05 17.23
C ALA A 99 13.76 -16.47 18.70
N GLN A 100 13.71 -15.53 19.64
CA GLN A 100 13.60 -15.86 21.07
C GLN A 100 12.23 -16.47 21.41
N LEU A 101 11.14 -15.97 20.81
CA LEU A 101 9.80 -16.53 21.01
C LEU A 101 9.70 -17.95 20.43
N VAL A 102 10.20 -18.15 19.21
CA VAL A 102 10.26 -19.46 18.55
C VAL A 102 11.12 -20.45 19.33
N ALA A 103 12.29 -20.02 19.84
CA ALA A 103 13.16 -20.89 20.64
C ALA A 103 12.45 -21.39 21.90
N ARG A 104 11.76 -20.50 22.63
CA ARG A 104 10.98 -20.88 23.83
C ARG A 104 9.82 -21.81 23.49
N LEU A 105 9.16 -21.60 22.36
CA LEU A 105 8.09 -22.49 21.90
C LEU A 105 8.62 -23.90 21.59
N ILE A 106 9.75 -24.01 20.89
CA ILE A 106 10.39 -25.30 20.58
C ILE A 106 10.91 -25.98 21.86
N GLU A 107 11.39 -25.23 22.85
CA GLU A 107 11.78 -25.80 24.15
C GLU A 107 10.59 -26.37 24.92
N ALA A 108 9.44 -25.70 24.87
CA ALA A 108 8.20 -26.17 25.50
C ALA A 108 7.53 -27.32 24.73
N GLN A 109 7.68 -27.35 23.40
CA GLN A 109 7.09 -28.34 22.48
C GLN A 109 8.13 -28.84 21.47
N PRO A 110 9.02 -29.78 21.87
CA PRO A 110 10.14 -30.23 21.04
C PRO A 110 9.75 -30.99 19.77
N ASP A 111 8.52 -31.47 19.69
CA ASP A 111 7.92 -32.16 18.56
C ASP A 111 7.42 -31.22 17.46
N LEU A 112 7.30 -29.92 17.75
CA LEU A 112 6.82 -28.92 16.81
C LEU A 112 7.81 -28.68 15.65
N ALA A 113 9.09 -28.50 15.99
CA ALA A 113 10.18 -28.29 15.03
C ALA A 113 11.56 -28.58 15.65
N ALA A 114 12.57 -28.79 14.79
CA ALA A 114 13.94 -28.92 15.25
C ALA A 114 14.50 -27.58 15.75
N ARG A 115 15.28 -27.58 16.83
CA ARG A 115 15.95 -26.36 17.35
C ARG A 115 16.82 -25.64 16.30
N ALA A 116 17.40 -26.38 15.36
CA ALA A 116 18.18 -25.81 14.27
C ALA A 116 17.35 -24.88 13.35
N SER A 117 16.03 -25.09 13.26
CA SER A 117 15.11 -24.32 12.42
C SER A 117 14.64 -23.01 13.04
N THR A 118 15.12 -22.65 14.24
CA THR A 118 14.65 -21.46 14.99
C THR A 118 14.74 -20.17 14.17
N TYR A 119 15.85 -19.95 13.46
CA TYR A 119 16.05 -18.74 12.68
C TYR A 119 15.20 -18.72 11.40
N ASP A 120 15.14 -19.84 10.67
CA ASP A 120 14.32 -19.96 9.45
C ASP A 120 12.83 -19.75 9.76
N LEU A 121 12.35 -20.30 10.89
CA LEU A 121 10.98 -20.11 11.37
C LEU A 121 10.72 -18.66 11.81
N ALA A 122 11.69 -18.02 12.46
CA ALA A 122 11.56 -16.61 12.84
C ALA A 122 11.51 -15.68 11.62
N ASP A 123 12.30 -15.97 10.57
CA ASP A 123 12.24 -15.23 9.30
C ASP A 123 10.88 -15.43 8.62
N SER A 124 10.39 -16.68 8.55
CA SER A 124 9.07 -16.99 7.96
C SER A 124 7.93 -16.29 8.72
N LEU A 125 8.01 -16.25 10.05
CA LEU A 125 7.02 -15.59 10.90
C LEU A 125 7.08 -14.07 10.75
N ALA A 126 8.28 -13.50 10.57
CA ALA A 126 8.43 -12.07 10.29
C ALA A 126 7.80 -11.70 8.93
N GLU A 127 8.02 -12.51 7.89
CA GLU A 127 7.42 -12.30 6.57
C GLU A 127 5.89 -12.36 6.61
N LEU A 128 5.33 -13.34 7.34
CA LEU A 128 3.89 -13.44 7.54
C LEU A 128 3.32 -12.21 8.27
N ILE A 129 3.98 -11.77 9.35
CA ILE A 129 3.55 -10.57 10.08
C ILE A 129 3.59 -9.35 9.17
N ASP A 130 4.66 -9.16 8.39
CA ASP A 130 4.81 -8.05 7.46
C ASP A 130 3.67 -8.05 6.41
N GLU A 131 3.26 -9.23 5.91
CA GLU A 131 2.15 -9.39 4.98
C GLU A 131 0.80 -9.09 5.64
N MET A 132 0.52 -9.69 6.79
CA MET A 132 -0.70 -9.44 7.57
C MET A 132 -0.86 -7.94 7.88
N GLN A 133 0.21 -7.29 8.33
CA GLN A 133 0.22 -5.86 8.65
C GLN A 133 0.03 -4.99 7.40
N GLY A 134 0.63 -5.37 6.27
CA GLY A 134 0.47 -4.66 5.00
C GLY A 134 -0.94 -4.73 4.43
N GLU A 135 -1.58 -5.90 4.54
CA GLU A 135 -2.94 -6.15 4.07
C GLU A 135 -4.01 -5.71 5.09
N GLY A 136 -3.65 -5.58 6.37
CA GLY A 136 -4.58 -5.23 7.44
C GLY A 136 -5.38 -6.42 7.95
N VAL A 137 -4.79 -7.61 7.89
CA VAL A 137 -5.38 -8.84 8.43
C VAL A 137 -5.03 -8.92 9.92
N SER A 138 -6.04 -9.11 10.76
CA SER A 138 -5.84 -9.25 12.21
C SER A 138 -5.27 -10.63 12.55
N HIS A 139 -4.65 -10.73 13.73
CA HIS A 139 -4.21 -12.02 14.25
C HIS A 139 -5.38 -13.00 14.45
N GLU A 140 -6.51 -12.50 14.96
CA GLU A 140 -7.74 -13.28 15.12
C GLU A 140 -8.23 -13.87 13.79
N ALA A 141 -8.22 -13.09 12.71
CA ALA A 141 -8.65 -13.55 11.39
C ALA A 141 -7.80 -14.72 10.87
N LEU A 142 -6.53 -14.81 11.26
CA LEU A 142 -5.64 -15.93 10.93
C LEU A 142 -5.96 -17.18 11.76
N LEU A 143 -6.32 -17.00 13.04
CA LEU A 143 -6.68 -18.11 13.93
C LEU A 143 -8.03 -18.73 13.57
N ASP A 144 -8.97 -17.91 13.09
CA ASP A 144 -10.32 -18.32 12.70
C ASP A 144 -10.41 -18.97 11.31
N LEU A 145 -9.28 -19.14 10.61
CA LEU A 145 -9.26 -19.81 9.31
C LEU A 145 -9.71 -21.28 9.46
N ASP A 146 -10.83 -21.61 8.81
CA ASP A 146 -11.26 -22.99 8.64
C ASP A 146 -10.46 -23.64 7.51
N VAL A 147 -9.64 -24.58 7.93
CA VAL A 147 -8.63 -25.29 7.14
C VAL A 147 -8.67 -26.78 7.49
N SER A 148 -9.84 -27.24 7.96
CA SER A 148 -10.06 -28.60 8.42
C SER A 148 -9.67 -29.67 7.39
N ASP A 149 -9.59 -29.30 6.10
CA ASP A 149 -9.08 -30.12 4.99
C ASP A 149 -7.55 -30.05 4.73
N LEU A 150 -6.78 -29.24 5.48
CA LEU A 150 -5.36 -28.93 5.21
C LEU A 150 -4.36 -29.57 6.20
N SER A 151 -4.46 -30.88 6.44
CA SER A 151 -3.41 -31.72 7.09
C SER A 151 -2.96 -31.31 8.52
N GLY A 152 -2.25 -32.21 9.21
CA GLY A 152 -1.62 -31.91 10.51
C GLY A 152 -0.54 -30.82 10.49
N HIS A 153 -0.20 -30.27 9.32
CA HIS A 153 0.73 -29.14 9.21
C HIS A 153 0.08 -27.81 9.64
N TRP A 154 -1.22 -27.63 9.38
CA TRP A 154 -1.88 -26.39 9.77
C TRP A 154 -2.02 -26.25 11.30
N ALA A 155 -2.42 -27.33 11.97
CA ALA A 155 -2.53 -27.32 13.43
C ALA A 155 -1.20 -26.94 14.10
N ARG A 156 -0.06 -27.33 13.51
CA ARG A 156 1.27 -26.90 13.95
C ARG A 156 1.54 -25.43 13.62
N ALA A 157 1.16 -24.94 12.44
CA ALA A 157 1.29 -23.53 12.08
C ALA A 157 0.52 -22.60 13.03
N GLN A 158 -0.71 -22.98 13.42
CA GLN A 158 -1.50 -22.24 14.41
C GLN A 158 -0.77 -22.08 15.76
N GLN A 159 0.00 -23.09 16.21
CA GLN A 159 0.79 -22.97 17.44
C GLN A 159 1.90 -21.92 17.34
N PHE A 160 2.45 -21.69 16.14
CA PHE A 160 3.40 -20.59 15.91
C PHE A 160 2.71 -19.23 15.84
N PHE A 161 1.42 -19.19 15.49
CA PHE A 161 0.68 -17.94 15.44
C PHE A 161 0.26 -17.48 16.84
N THR A 162 -0.07 -18.38 17.76
CA THR A 162 -0.45 -17.96 19.11
C THR A 162 0.67 -17.24 19.87
N ILE A 163 1.94 -17.49 19.55
CA ILE A 163 3.07 -16.82 20.22
C ILE A 163 3.31 -15.38 19.75
N ILE A 164 2.64 -14.91 18.71
CA ILE A 164 2.84 -13.55 18.18
C ILE A 164 1.82 -12.54 18.66
N GLU A 165 0.75 -12.94 19.36
CA GLU A 165 -0.28 -11.99 19.85
C GLU A 165 0.33 -10.86 20.70
N ASP A 166 1.05 -11.22 21.77
CA ASP A 166 1.74 -10.27 22.65
C ASP A 166 2.79 -9.44 21.88
N PHE A 167 3.47 -10.07 20.91
CA PHE A 167 4.46 -9.40 20.09
C PHE A 167 3.82 -8.31 19.21
N LEU A 168 2.64 -8.56 18.63
CA LEU A 168 1.92 -7.60 17.79
C LEU A 168 1.26 -6.48 18.61
N ALA A 169 0.94 -6.74 19.87
CA ALA A 169 0.36 -5.75 20.78
C ALA A 169 1.39 -4.69 21.23
N ASP A 170 2.68 -5.00 21.19
CA ASP A 170 3.76 -4.10 21.58
C ASP A 170 3.96 -2.97 20.55
N PRO A 171 3.78 -1.68 20.91
CA PRO A 171 4.04 -0.56 20.00
C PRO A 171 5.49 -0.48 19.49
N ASP A 172 6.46 -1.03 20.22
CA ASP A 172 7.88 -1.02 19.86
C ASP A 172 8.25 -2.07 18.80
N THR A 173 7.31 -2.95 18.42
CA THR A 173 7.52 -3.98 17.40
C THR A 173 6.95 -3.57 16.03
N LEU A 174 6.35 -2.39 15.90
CA LEU A 174 5.73 -1.89 14.67
C LEU A 174 6.70 -1.98 13.47
N ASP A 175 6.35 -2.66 12.37
CA ASP A 175 7.19 -2.61 11.16
C ASP A 175 6.86 -1.41 10.26
N ALA A 176 7.59 -1.33 9.15
CA ALA A 176 7.40 -0.34 8.11
C ALA A 176 6.02 -0.45 7.45
N GLN A 177 5.44 -1.64 7.28
CA GLN A 177 4.12 -1.83 6.65
C GLN A 177 3.00 -1.35 7.58
N ALA A 178 3.01 -1.76 8.85
CA ALA A 178 2.06 -1.29 9.85
C ALA A 178 2.19 0.21 10.09
N ARG A 179 3.42 0.75 10.14
CA ARG A 179 3.61 2.20 10.23
C ARG A 179 3.01 2.91 9.01
N GLN A 180 3.30 2.42 7.81
CA GLN A 180 2.76 3.00 6.58
C GLN A 180 1.23 2.95 6.56
N ARG A 181 0.63 1.85 7.03
CA ARG A 181 -0.81 1.73 7.17
C ARG A 181 -1.38 2.77 8.13
N ARG A 182 -0.80 2.92 9.33
CA ARG A 182 -1.23 3.95 10.30
C ARG A 182 -1.11 5.37 9.75
N VAL A 183 -0.06 5.65 8.95
CA VAL A 183 0.09 6.93 8.23
C VAL A 183 -1.09 7.15 7.29
N VAL A 184 -1.43 6.15 6.48
CA VAL A 184 -2.53 6.22 5.51
C VAL A 184 -3.87 6.37 6.23
N GLU A 185 -4.16 5.56 7.25
CA GLU A 185 -5.37 5.66 8.06
C GLU A 185 -5.54 7.06 8.67
N ARG A 186 -4.44 7.63 9.21
CA ARG A 186 -4.47 8.98 9.77
C ARG A 186 -4.72 10.04 8.70
N LEU A 187 -4.05 9.93 7.55
CA LEU A 187 -4.21 10.85 6.43
C LEU A 187 -5.66 10.84 5.91
N ILE A 188 -6.27 9.66 5.81
CA ILE A 188 -7.66 9.51 5.39
C ILE A 188 -8.61 10.16 6.39
N ALA A 189 -8.43 9.90 7.69
CA ALA A 189 -9.24 10.52 8.73
C ALA A 189 -9.11 12.07 8.72
N ASP A 190 -7.92 12.59 8.47
CA ASP A 190 -7.70 14.04 8.34
C ASP A 190 -8.41 14.60 7.10
N TRP A 191 -8.38 13.90 5.96
CA TRP A 191 -9.09 14.28 4.73
C TRP A 191 -10.61 14.22 4.85
N GLU A 192 -11.16 13.25 5.56
CA GLU A 192 -12.60 13.15 5.81
C GLU A 192 -13.12 14.35 6.63
N ARG A 193 -12.28 14.86 7.53
CA ARG A 193 -12.61 15.99 8.39
C ARG A 193 -12.37 17.33 7.71
N VAL A 194 -11.28 17.45 6.96
CA VAL A 194 -10.87 18.65 6.21
C VAL A 194 -10.33 18.21 4.84
N PRO A 195 -11.20 18.13 3.81
CA PRO A 195 -10.76 17.77 2.47
C PRO A 195 -9.72 18.75 1.92
N PRO A 196 -8.70 18.27 1.18
CA PRO A 196 -7.75 19.15 0.50
C PRO A 196 -8.45 20.10 -0.49
N GLU A 197 -8.04 21.36 -0.51
CA GLU A 197 -8.59 22.36 -1.45
C GLU A 197 -8.17 22.11 -2.91
N GLY A 198 -6.97 21.57 -3.10
CA GLY A 198 -6.37 21.31 -4.41
C GLY A 198 -6.59 19.88 -4.91
N PRO A 199 -6.30 19.61 -6.20
CA PRO A 199 -6.40 18.26 -6.75
C PRO A 199 -5.43 17.29 -6.09
N VAL A 200 -5.92 16.09 -5.76
CA VAL A 200 -5.11 14.97 -5.27
C VAL A 200 -5.22 13.84 -6.27
N ILE A 201 -4.10 13.48 -6.89
CA ILE A 201 -4.05 12.48 -7.95
C ILE A 201 -3.10 11.37 -7.53
N LEU A 202 -3.59 10.12 -7.55
CA LEU A 202 -2.75 8.94 -7.34
C LEU A 202 -2.56 8.22 -8.68
N ALA A 203 -1.32 8.11 -9.13
CA ALA A 203 -0.99 7.61 -10.46
C ALA A 203 0.03 6.47 -10.44
N GLY A 204 -0.19 5.48 -11.32
CA GLY A 204 0.75 4.38 -11.57
C GLY A 204 0.65 3.22 -10.58
N SER A 205 -0.39 3.17 -9.75
CA SER A 205 -0.66 2.03 -8.86
C SER A 205 -1.87 1.24 -9.34
N THR A 206 -1.81 -0.07 -9.17
CA THR A 206 -2.93 -1.01 -9.38
C THR A 206 -3.67 -1.34 -8.08
N GLY A 207 -3.18 -0.88 -6.93
CA GLY A 207 -3.84 -1.13 -5.64
C GLY A 207 -3.67 -2.55 -5.10
N SER A 208 -2.67 -3.31 -5.58
CA SER A 208 -2.48 -4.74 -5.23
C SER A 208 -2.13 -5.02 -3.76
N ARG A 209 -1.99 -3.99 -2.92
CA ARG A 209 -1.77 -4.13 -1.47
C ARG A 209 -2.89 -3.40 -0.72
N GLY A 210 -3.43 -3.99 0.34
CA GLY A 210 -4.58 -3.47 1.07
C GLY A 210 -4.44 -2.00 1.50
N THR A 211 -3.29 -1.63 2.07
CA THR A 211 -3.00 -0.23 2.44
C THR A 211 -3.02 0.73 1.25
N THR A 212 -2.55 0.28 0.08
CA THR A 212 -2.55 1.09 -1.15
C THR A 212 -3.96 1.24 -1.72
N LEU A 213 -4.72 0.15 -1.75
CA LEU A 213 -6.11 0.15 -2.18
C LEU A 213 -6.95 1.09 -1.32
N MET A 214 -6.76 1.05 0.00
CA MET A 214 -7.42 1.94 0.96
C MET A 214 -7.15 3.42 0.62
N LEU A 215 -5.89 3.78 0.38
CA LEU A 215 -5.55 5.15 -0.03
C LEU A 215 -6.17 5.51 -1.37
N MET A 216 -6.14 4.62 -2.35
CA MET A 216 -6.75 4.84 -3.67
C MET A 216 -8.25 5.12 -3.55
N GLN A 217 -8.97 4.34 -2.73
CA GLN A 217 -10.39 4.57 -2.46
C GLN A 217 -10.64 5.93 -1.81
N ALA A 218 -9.80 6.34 -0.84
CA ALA A 218 -9.92 7.65 -0.21
C ALA A 218 -9.67 8.79 -1.19
N VAL A 219 -8.61 8.71 -2.00
CA VAL A 219 -8.33 9.69 -3.06
C VAL A 219 -9.50 9.79 -4.03
N ALA A 220 -10.05 8.67 -4.49
CA ALA A 220 -11.18 8.64 -5.41
C ALA A 220 -12.46 9.32 -4.87
N ARG A 221 -12.62 9.42 -3.54
CA ARG A 221 -13.77 10.06 -2.88
C ARG A 221 -13.56 11.56 -2.61
N LEU A 222 -12.37 12.09 -2.83
CA LEU A 222 -12.10 13.52 -2.63
C LEU A 222 -12.83 14.38 -3.69
N PRO A 223 -13.28 15.61 -3.35
CA PRO A 223 -13.95 16.50 -4.31
C PRO A 223 -13.13 16.78 -5.57
N GLN A 224 -11.81 16.92 -5.42
CA GLN A 224 -10.84 17.06 -6.52
C GLN A 224 -9.88 15.85 -6.61
N GLY A 225 -10.36 14.66 -6.24
CA GLY A 225 -9.61 13.42 -6.29
C GLY A 225 -9.63 12.74 -7.67
N ALA A 226 -8.54 12.06 -8.04
CA ALA A 226 -8.50 11.18 -9.21
C ALA A 226 -7.47 10.05 -9.09
N LEU A 227 -7.77 8.92 -9.71
CA LEU A 227 -6.85 7.80 -9.91
C LEU A 227 -6.42 7.70 -11.37
N VAL A 228 -5.18 7.31 -11.63
CA VAL A 228 -4.68 6.97 -12.97
C VAL A 228 -4.01 5.61 -12.94
N LEU A 229 -4.72 4.59 -13.45
CA LEU A 229 -4.28 3.19 -13.46
C LEU A 229 -3.29 2.94 -14.62
N PRO A 230 -2.19 2.22 -14.38
CA PRO A 230 -1.27 1.83 -15.45
C PRO A 230 -1.72 0.56 -16.16
N GLY A 231 -1.52 0.51 -17.48
CA GLY A 231 -1.62 -0.72 -18.26
C GLY A 231 -3.03 -1.30 -18.34
N PHE A 232 -4.07 -0.47 -18.32
CA PHE A 232 -5.45 -0.93 -18.45
C PHE A 232 -5.77 -1.23 -19.92
N ASP A 233 -6.21 -2.46 -20.21
CA ASP A 233 -6.61 -2.87 -21.55
C ASP A 233 -8.06 -2.43 -21.83
N PHE A 234 -8.21 -1.41 -22.67
CA PHE A 234 -9.51 -0.88 -23.09
C PHE A 234 -10.20 -1.74 -24.16
N ASP A 235 -9.47 -2.68 -24.77
CA ASP A 235 -9.96 -3.54 -25.85
C ASP A 235 -10.32 -4.96 -25.33
N LEU A 236 -9.99 -5.28 -24.07
CA LEU A 236 -10.31 -6.58 -23.49
C LEU A 236 -11.83 -6.77 -23.40
N PRO A 237 -12.39 -7.85 -24.00
CA PRO A 237 -13.83 -8.08 -23.99
C PRO A 237 -14.40 -8.21 -22.57
N GLY A 238 -15.60 -7.66 -22.36
CA GLY A 238 -16.27 -7.68 -21.05
C GLY A 238 -16.46 -9.10 -20.47
N GLU A 239 -16.76 -10.08 -21.31
CA GLU A 239 -16.90 -11.49 -20.87
C GLU A 239 -15.60 -12.08 -20.30
N VAL A 240 -14.44 -11.61 -20.78
CA VAL A 240 -13.13 -12.02 -20.24
C VAL A 240 -12.89 -11.33 -18.91
N TRP A 241 -13.23 -10.04 -18.81
CA TRP A 241 -13.18 -9.29 -17.54
C TRP A 241 -14.05 -9.93 -16.46
N ASP A 242 -15.31 -10.23 -16.77
CA ASP A 242 -16.27 -10.86 -15.84
C ASP A 242 -15.79 -12.26 -15.38
N GLY A 243 -14.95 -12.91 -16.19
CA GLY A 243 -14.34 -14.19 -15.85
C GLY A 243 -13.22 -14.10 -14.80
N LEU A 244 -12.57 -12.94 -14.63
CA LEU A 244 -11.43 -12.77 -13.71
C LEU A 244 -11.82 -12.67 -12.23
N ASP A 245 -13.08 -12.28 -11.94
CA ASP A 245 -13.59 -12.19 -10.56
C ASP A 245 -13.83 -13.57 -9.92
N ARG A 246 -13.88 -14.62 -10.74
CA ARG A 246 -13.92 -16.00 -10.26
C ARG A 246 -12.51 -16.37 -9.84
N ALA A 247 -12.21 -16.15 -8.54
CA ALA A 247 -11.02 -16.69 -7.90
C ALA A 247 -10.83 -18.13 -8.39
N LEU A 248 -9.64 -18.41 -8.94
CA LEU A 248 -9.25 -19.69 -9.53
C LEU A 248 -9.90 -20.85 -8.76
N THR A 249 -10.97 -21.41 -9.30
CA THR A 249 -11.33 -22.81 -9.06
C THR A 249 -10.26 -23.61 -9.79
N GLY A 250 -9.04 -23.57 -9.25
CA GLY A 250 -7.91 -24.33 -9.73
C GLY A 250 -8.07 -25.76 -9.24
N GLU A 251 -8.92 -26.52 -9.93
CA GLU A 251 -8.80 -27.96 -10.11
C GLU A 251 -8.47 -28.25 -11.58
#